data_AF-A0A7K7R0V3-F1
#
_entry.id   AF-A0A7K7R0V3-F1
#
_cell.length_a   1.000
_cell.length_b   1.000
_cell.length_c   1.000
_cell.angle_alpha   90.00
_cell.angle_beta   90.00
_cell.angle_gamma   90.00
#
_symmetry.space_group_name_H-M   'P 1'
#
loop_
_entity.id
_entity.type
_entity.pdbx_description
1 polymer ?
#
loop_
_entity_poly.entity_id
_entity_poly.type
_entity_poly.pdbx_seq_one_letter_code
_entity_poly.pdbx_strand_id
1 'polypeptide(L)'
;RRCGSRRMAGLAWKWPRTRLPVGASALGVFVLCWLYVFPVYRLPDEKEIVQGVLLQQGKAWRRNQTAVALFRYRRAQPKGSGDANPRPRTHPGILPTPPSPKLYSSFLDPLFFHSGREAGRAPSAQQNFFRGGSATPFQLPLKKCSVVGNGGILKKSGCGKQIDEADFVMRCNLPPLSSEYSKDVGSKTQLVTANPSIIQKRFQNLLWSRKAFVDSVKVYNHSYIYMPAFSMKTGTGPSLRVYYTLEDFGAKQAVLFANPNFLRDISKFWKSKGIHAKRLSTGLFLVSAALGLCEEVTIYGFWPFSVDLHGKFISHHYYDNVLPDSGFHAMPEEFLQLWFLHKSGVLRMQLEPCEDPLIQPSA
;
A
#
# COMPACT_ATOMS: atom_id res chain seq x y z
N ARG A 1 13.82 -89.94 -24.89
CA ARG A 1 12.68 -89.19 -24.30
C ARG A 1 12.80 -87.71 -24.70
N ARG A 2 12.07 -87.27 -25.74
CA ARG A 2 11.91 -85.85 -26.12
C ARG A 2 10.41 -85.56 -26.05
N CYS A 3 10.02 -84.55 -25.29
CA CYS A 3 8.62 -84.26 -24.98
C CYS A 3 8.28 -82.82 -25.40
N GLY A 4 7.22 -82.71 -26.22
CA GLY A 4 6.12 -81.78 -26.00
C GLY A 4 6.32 -80.29 -26.33
N SER A 5 6.01 -79.91 -27.56
CA SER A 5 5.67 -78.53 -27.96
C SER A 5 4.26 -78.18 -27.47
N ARG A 6 4.11 -77.10 -26.68
CA ARG A 6 2.82 -76.46 -26.36
C ARG A 6 2.84 -75.02 -26.86
N ARG A 7 1.91 -74.72 -27.78
CA ARG A 7 1.60 -73.39 -28.31
C ARG A 7 1.07 -72.47 -27.20
N MET A 8 1.64 -71.27 -27.07
CA MET A 8 1.12 -70.18 -26.25
C MET A 8 0.00 -69.45 -27.01
N ALA A 9 -1.19 -69.41 -26.43
CA ALA A 9 -2.33 -68.66 -26.93
C ALA A 9 -2.15 -67.15 -26.66
N GLY A 10 -2.26 -66.32 -27.69
CA GLY A 10 -2.30 -64.87 -27.54
C GLY A 10 -3.69 -64.41 -27.07
N LEU A 11 -3.77 -63.84 -25.86
CA LEU A 11 -4.91 -63.03 -25.45
C LEU A 11 -4.74 -61.61 -26.00
N ALA A 12 -5.47 -61.30 -27.06
CA ALA A 12 -5.66 -59.92 -27.51
C ALA A 12 -6.66 -59.22 -26.57
N TRP A 13 -6.17 -58.40 -25.64
CA TRP A 13 -7.02 -57.52 -24.84
C TRP A 13 -7.53 -56.37 -25.72
N LYS A 14 -8.76 -56.50 -26.21
CA LYS A 14 -9.48 -55.42 -26.88
C LYS A 14 -9.79 -54.32 -25.86
N TRP A 15 -9.11 -53.18 -25.95
CA TRP A 15 -9.52 -51.96 -25.28
C TRP A 15 -10.85 -51.47 -25.87
N PRO A 16 -11.90 -51.22 -25.07
CA PRO A 16 -13.08 -50.53 -25.58
C PRO A 16 -12.65 -49.10 -25.93
N ARG A 17 -12.69 -48.73 -27.22
CA ARG A 17 -12.70 -47.32 -27.63
C ARG A 17 -14.01 -46.72 -27.12
N THR A 18 -14.03 -46.22 -25.90
CA THR A 18 -15.04 -45.28 -25.44
C THR A 18 -14.93 -44.06 -26.34
N ARG A 19 -15.86 -43.91 -27.29
CA ARG A 19 -16.08 -42.63 -27.95
C ARG A 19 -16.40 -41.65 -26.82
N LEU A 20 -15.47 -40.73 -26.52
CA LEU A 20 -15.79 -39.55 -25.74
C LEU A 20 -17.05 -38.95 -26.37
N PRO A 21 -18.13 -38.72 -25.60
CA PRO A 21 -19.33 -38.12 -26.16
C PRO A 21 -18.92 -36.79 -26.77
N VAL A 22 -19.38 -36.51 -27.99
CA VAL A 22 -19.02 -35.29 -28.75
C VAL A 22 -19.24 -34.01 -27.91
N GLY A 23 -20.18 -34.06 -26.95
CA GLY A 23 -20.41 -33.00 -25.97
C GLY A 23 -19.27 -32.76 -24.97
N ALA A 24 -18.49 -33.77 -24.57
CA ALA A 24 -17.34 -33.59 -23.67
C ALA A 24 -16.16 -32.90 -24.38
N SER A 25 -15.94 -33.22 -25.66
CA SER A 25 -14.95 -32.55 -26.50
C SER A 25 -15.36 -31.11 -26.81
N ALA A 26 -16.64 -30.87 -27.08
CA ALA A 26 -17.18 -29.52 -27.29
C ALA A 26 -17.07 -28.66 -26.02
N LEU A 27 -17.42 -29.19 -24.85
CA LEU A 27 -17.25 -28.51 -23.55
C LEU A 27 -15.77 -28.19 -23.28
N GLY A 28 -14.86 -29.12 -23.58
CA GLY A 28 -13.42 -28.89 -23.45
C GLY A 28 -12.92 -27.76 -24.36
N VAL A 29 -13.36 -27.72 -25.62
CA VAL A 29 -13.04 -26.64 -26.56
C VAL A 29 -13.66 -25.31 -26.13
N PHE A 30 -14.90 -25.31 -25.61
CA PHE A 30 -15.51 -24.11 -25.06
C PHE A 30 -14.76 -23.58 -23.84
N VAL A 31 -14.33 -24.44 -22.91
CA VAL A 31 -13.54 -24.02 -21.74
C VAL A 31 -12.16 -23.52 -22.16
N LEU A 32 -11.49 -24.17 -23.10
CA LEU A 32 -10.19 -23.72 -23.63
C LEU A 32 -10.32 -22.41 -24.39
N CYS A 33 -11.34 -22.25 -25.24
CA CYS A 33 -11.67 -20.98 -25.88
C CYS A 33 -12.06 -19.92 -24.85
N TRP A 34 -12.77 -20.28 -23.79
CA TRP A 34 -13.15 -19.34 -22.73
C TRP A 34 -11.92 -18.87 -21.95
N LEU A 35 -10.97 -19.76 -21.62
CA LEU A 35 -9.69 -19.40 -21.00
C LEU A 35 -8.76 -18.61 -21.95
N TYR A 36 -8.86 -18.83 -23.26
CA TYR A 36 -8.07 -18.13 -24.28
C TYR A 36 -8.64 -16.74 -24.62
N VAL A 37 -9.97 -16.63 -24.72
CA VAL A 37 -10.71 -15.38 -25.03
C VAL A 37 -10.86 -14.51 -23.79
N PHE A 38 -11.05 -15.12 -22.63
CA PHE A 38 -11.03 -14.45 -21.33
C PHE A 38 -9.83 -14.97 -20.55
N PRO A 39 -8.63 -14.40 -20.76
CA PRO A 39 -7.53 -14.67 -19.84
C PRO A 39 -8.03 -14.31 -18.44
N VAL A 40 -8.29 -15.33 -17.63
CA VAL A 40 -8.62 -15.16 -16.22
C VAL A 40 -7.49 -14.31 -15.66
N TYR A 41 -7.82 -13.13 -15.13
CA TYR A 41 -6.83 -12.27 -14.50
C TYR A 41 -6.10 -13.10 -13.44
N ARG A 42 -4.87 -13.49 -13.76
CA ARG A 42 -4.01 -14.28 -12.89
C ARG A 42 -2.96 -13.33 -12.35
N LEU A 43 -2.98 -13.16 -11.03
CA LEU A 43 -1.89 -12.50 -10.34
C LEU A 43 -0.62 -13.35 -10.52
N PRO A 44 0.50 -12.78 -11.00
CA PRO A 44 1.75 -13.51 -11.11
C PRO A 44 2.16 -14.09 -9.76
N ASP A 45 2.76 -15.27 -9.77
CA ASP A 45 3.30 -15.89 -8.55
C ASP A 45 4.51 -15.10 -8.03
N GLU A 46 4.81 -15.22 -6.73
CA GLU A 46 5.97 -14.56 -6.09
C GLU A 46 7.27 -14.78 -6.87
N LYS A 47 7.52 -15.99 -7.37
CA LYS A 47 8.73 -16.28 -8.16
C LYS A 47 8.76 -15.53 -9.49
N GLU A 48 7.62 -15.41 -10.17
CA GLU A 48 7.50 -14.67 -11.43
C GLU A 48 7.76 -13.16 -11.20
N ILE A 49 7.26 -12.62 -10.09
CA ILE A 49 7.45 -11.22 -9.71
C ILE A 49 8.93 -10.95 -9.39
N VAL A 50 9.54 -11.78 -8.55
CA VAL A 50 10.98 -11.68 -8.21
C VAL A 50 11.82 -11.70 -9.48
N GLN A 51 11.58 -12.66 -10.38
CA GLN A 51 12.30 -12.73 -11.64
C GLN A 51 12.12 -11.47 -12.50
N GLY A 52 10.90 -10.92 -12.55
CA GLY A 52 10.61 -9.67 -13.25
C GLY A 52 11.34 -8.46 -12.67
N VAL A 53 11.57 -8.44 -11.35
CA VAL A 53 12.37 -7.41 -10.67
C VAL A 53 13.86 -7.59 -10.99
N LEU A 54 14.37 -8.82 -10.90
CA LEU A 54 15.76 -9.16 -11.22
C LEU A 54 16.15 -8.77 -12.66
N LEU A 55 15.23 -8.89 -13.62
CA LEU A 55 15.46 -8.44 -15.01
C LEU A 55 15.67 -6.92 -15.17
N GLN A 56 15.33 -6.13 -14.15
CA GLN A 56 15.60 -4.69 -14.09
C GLN A 56 16.79 -4.34 -13.20
N GLN A 57 17.35 -5.32 -12.49
CA GLN A 57 18.47 -5.12 -11.59
C GLN A 57 19.70 -4.62 -12.36
N GLY A 58 20.47 -3.71 -11.75
CA GLY A 58 21.65 -3.09 -12.36
C GLY A 58 21.35 -2.05 -13.46
N LYS A 59 20.09 -1.85 -13.87
CA LYS A 59 19.72 -0.76 -14.77
C LYS A 59 19.59 0.53 -13.99
N ALA A 60 20.31 1.56 -14.43
CA ALA A 60 20.19 2.89 -13.84
C ALA A 60 18.76 3.42 -13.97
N TRP A 61 18.07 3.60 -12.84
CA TRP A 61 16.76 4.21 -12.81
C TRP A 61 16.84 5.69 -13.20
N ARG A 62 15.94 6.16 -14.06
CA ARG A 62 15.85 7.57 -14.48
C ARG A 62 14.44 8.11 -14.28
N ARG A 63 14.36 9.31 -13.73
CA ARG A 63 13.11 10.05 -13.56
C ARG A 63 12.55 10.46 -14.94
N ASN A 64 11.26 10.23 -15.14
CA ASN A 64 10.55 10.63 -16.36
C ASN A 64 9.52 11.71 -16.02
N GLN A 65 9.86 12.97 -16.28
CA GLN A 65 9.01 14.11 -15.94
C GLN A 65 7.65 14.07 -16.65
N THR A 66 7.62 13.62 -17.92
CA THR A 66 6.38 13.46 -18.70
C THR A 66 5.47 12.41 -18.06
N ALA A 67 6.03 11.28 -17.62
CA ALA A 67 5.27 10.25 -16.93
C ALA A 67 4.72 10.74 -15.57
N VAL A 68 5.51 11.53 -14.83
CA VAL A 68 5.06 12.17 -13.57
C VAL A 68 3.88 13.11 -13.83
N ALA A 69 3.99 13.99 -14.84
CA ALA A 69 2.91 14.92 -15.20
C ALA A 69 1.64 14.17 -15.63
N LEU A 70 1.79 13.14 -16.46
CA LEU A 70 0.67 12.30 -16.92
C LEU A 70 0.02 11.53 -15.76
N PHE A 71 0.82 11.03 -14.81
CA PHE A 71 0.29 10.37 -13.60
C PHE A 71 -0.53 11.35 -12.75
N ARG A 72 0.00 12.55 -12.49
CA ARG A 72 -0.71 13.60 -11.74
C ARG A 72 -2.01 14.01 -12.43
N TYR A 73 -1.98 14.18 -13.76
CA TYR A 73 -3.15 14.47 -14.57
C TYR A 73 -4.22 13.37 -14.46
N ARG A 74 -3.83 12.10 -14.65
CA ARG A 74 -4.74 10.95 -14.54
C ARG A 74 -5.32 10.77 -13.14
N ARG A 75 -4.58 11.15 -12.10
CA ARG A 75 -5.06 11.14 -10.71
C ARG A 75 -6.11 12.23 -10.46
N ALA A 76 -5.98 13.38 -11.14
CA ALA A 76 -6.91 14.50 -11.01
C ALA A 76 -8.21 14.34 -11.81
N GLN A 77 -8.22 13.47 -12.83
CA GLN A 77 -9.36 13.27 -13.72
C GLN A 77 -10.34 12.19 -13.19
N PRO A 78 -11.66 12.49 -13.08
CA PRO A 78 -12.69 11.46 -12.92
C PRO A 78 -12.83 10.63 -14.21
N LYS A 79 -13.05 9.32 -14.11
CA LYS A 79 -13.56 8.55 -15.26
C LYS A 79 -14.95 9.09 -15.63
N GLY A 80 -15.10 9.62 -16.85
CA GLY A 80 -16.40 10.00 -17.43
C GLY A 80 -16.60 11.51 -17.69
N SER A 81 -15.69 12.39 -17.31
CA SER A 81 -15.75 13.81 -17.70
C SER A 81 -14.81 14.05 -18.88
N GLY A 82 -15.37 14.28 -20.07
CA GLY A 82 -14.64 14.79 -21.24
C GLY A 82 -14.22 16.26 -21.09
N ASP A 83 -13.94 16.70 -19.86
CA ASP A 83 -13.63 18.08 -19.55
C ASP A 83 -12.13 18.31 -19.76
N ALA A 84 -11.80 19.13 -20.77
CA ALA A 84 -10.44 19.41 -21.21
C ALA A 84 -9.64 20.26 -20.20
N ASN A 85 -10.25 20.65 -19.08
CA ASN A 85 -9.62 21.46 -18.05
C ASN A 85 -9.91 20.92 -16.63
N PRO A 86 -9.17 19.89 -16.15
CA PRO A 86 -9.34 19.42 -14.79
C PRO A 86 -8.91 20.53 -13.82
N ARG A 87 -9.88 21.10 -13.10
CA ARG A 87 -9.54 21.97 -11.95
C ARG A 87 -8.62 21.16 -11.02
N PRO A 88 -7.54 21.75 -10.48
CA PRO A 88 -6.67 21.06 -9.53
C PRO A 88 -7.44 20.80 -8.22
N ARG A 89 -8.25 19.74 -8.20
CA ARG A 89 -8.77 19.17 -6.96
C ARG A 89 -7.85 18.05 -6.58
N THR A 90 -6.88 18.36 -5.74
CA THR A 90 -6.31 17.45 -4.75
C THR A 90 -5.33 18.25 -3.92
N HIS A 91 -5.85 19.10 -3.04
CA HIS A 91 -5.07 19.40 -1.84
C HIS A 91 -4.82 18.05 -1.15
N PRO A 92 -3.57 17.74 -0.79
CA PRO A 92 -3.23 16.54 -0.03
C PRO A 92 -3.96 16.66 1.30
N GLY A 93 -5.15 16.07 1.33
CA GLY A 93 -6.17 16.45 2.28
C GLY A 93 -5.82 15.91 3.64
N ILE A 94 -5.09 16.71 4.40
CA ILE A 94 -4.71 16.44 5.76
C ILE A 94 -5.20 17.62 6.57
N LEU A 95 -6.15 17.35 7.46
CA LEU A 95 -6.80 18.37 8.26
C LEU A 95 -6.02 18.54 9.57
N PRO A 96 -5.66 19.78 9.95
CA PRO A 96 -5.00 20.07 11.22
C PRO A 96 -5.96 19.97 12.41
N THR A 97 -7.28 20.00 12.17
CA THR A 97 -8.32 19.91 13.21
C THR A 97 -9.39 18.89 12.84
N PRO A 98 -10.00 18.19 13.83
CA PRO A 98 -11.09 17.26 13.56
C PRO A 98 -12.34 18.02 13.05
N PRO A 99 -13.03 17.55 12.00
CA PRO A 99 -14.31 18.13 11.58
C PRO A 99 -15.39 17.98 12.66
N SER A 100 -16.37 18.90 12.67
CA SER A 100 -17.46 18.90 13.64
C SER A 100 -18.34 17.63 13.59
N PRO A 101 -18.94 17.20 14.71
CA PRO A 101 -19.80 16.00 14.77
C PRO A 101 -21.02 16.02 13.84
N LYS A 102 -21.48 17.21 13.42
CA LYS A 102 -22.60 17.35 12.46
C LYS A 102 -22.21 16.95 11.04
N LEU A 103 -20.95 17.12 10.66
CA LEU A 103 -20.40 16.71 9.38
C LEU A 103 -20.26 15.16 9.30
N TYR A 104 -20.01 14.53 10.45
CA TYR A 104 -19.86 13.08 10.61
C TYR A 104 -21.13 12.29 10.25
N SER A 105 -22.31 12.75 10.65
CA SER A 105 -23.58 12.07 10.36
C SER A 105 -23.86 11.96 8.85
N SER A 106 -23.44 12.95 8.05
CA SER A 106 -23.66 12.95 6.59
C SER A 106 -22.69 12.07 5.79
N PHE A 107 -21.52 11.71 6.35
CA PHE A 107 -20.57 10.80 5.69
C PHE A 107 -20.85 9.33 6.02
N LEU A 108 -21.68 9.08 7.03
CA LEU A 108 -22.12 7.75 7.47
C LEU A 108 -23.45 7.31 6.85
N ASP A 109 -23.97 8.03 5.85
CA ASP A 109 -25.16 7.58 5.15
C ASP A 109 -24.91 6.16 4.55
N PRO A 110 -25.85 5.22 4.73
CA PRO A 110 -25.67 3.79 4.48
C PRO A 110 -25.38 3.40 3.02
N LEU A 111 -25.37 4.36 2.09
CA LEU A 111 -25.00 4.22 0.69
C LEU A 111 -23.55 3.76 0.44
N PHE A 112 -22.69 3.72 1.46
CA PHE A 112 -21.30 3.26 1.32
C PHE A 112 -21.12 1.73 1.41
N PHE A 113 -22.16 0.95 1.77
CA PHE A 113 -21.96 -0.47 2.08
C PHE A 113 -22.75 -1.49 1.26
N HIS A 114 -23.73 -1.15 0.42
CA HIS A 114 -24.31 -2.11 -0.53
C HIS A 114 -24.69 -1.48 -1.87
N SER A 115 -24.39 -2.23 -2.92
CA SER A 115 -24.88 -2.02 -4.29
C SER A 115 -26.40 -2.00 -4.33
N GLY A 116 -26.99 -0.97 -4.98
CA GLY A 116 -28.35 -1.02 -5.54
C GLY A 116 -29.33 0.05 -5.03
N ARG A 117 -29.70 0.97 -5.93
CA ARG A 117 -30.92 1.82 -5.98
C ARG A 117 -31.27 2.68 -4.74
N GLU A 118 -31.01 3.98 -4.81
CA GLU A 118 -31.97 5.04 -5.20
C GLU A 118 -31.33 6.42 -5.00
N ALA A 119 -31.57 7.33 -5.95
CA ALA A 119 -30.99 8.67 -5.98
C ALA A 119 -31.81 9.63 -5.11
N GLY A 120 -31.26 10.03 -3.97
CA GLY A 120 -31.75 11.16 -3.16
C GLY A 120 -30.80 12.35 -3.24
N ARG A 121 -31.31 13.51 -3.63
CA ARG A 121 -30.60 14.77 -3.88
C ARG A 121 -30.03 15.35 -2.56
N ALA A 122 -28.71 15.39 -2.41
CA ALA A 122 -28.05 16.01 -1.24
C ALA A 122 -28.21 17.55 -1.26
N PRO A 123 -28.52 18.23 -0.13
CA PRO A 123 -28.72 19.67 -0.11
C PRO A 123 -27.40 20.44 -0.27
N SER A 124 -27.46 21.54 -1.01
CA SER A 124 -26.39 22.47 -1.39
C SER A 124 -25.62 23.15 -0.24
N ALA A 125 -25.91 22.82 1.03
CA ALA A 125 -25.26 23.40 2.21
C ALA A 125 -23.93 22.71 2.61
N GLN A 126 -23.67 21.47 2.18
CA GLN A 126 -22.44 20.72 2.52
C GLN A 126 -21.17 21.25 1.81
N GLN A 127 -21.34 22.03 0.74
CA GLN A 127 -20.23 22.49 -0.09
C GLN A 127 -19.52 23.73 0.49
N ASN A 128 -20.11 24.39 1.49
CA ASN A 128 -19.62 25.67 2.01
C ASN A 128 -18.84 25.59 3.35
N PHE A 129 -18.78 24.44 4.04
CA PHE A 129 -18.07 24.35 5.33
C PHE A 129 -16.59 23.96 5.24
N PHE A 130 -16.17 23.37 4.11
CA PHE A 130 -14.74 23.17 3.76
C PHE A 130 -14.16 24.32 2.93
N ARG A 131 -14.85 25.47 2.93
CA ARG A 131 -14.52 26.64 2.11
C ARG A 131 -13.64 27.67 2.84
N GLY A 132 -13.30 27.42 4.11
CA GLY A 132 -12.11 27.99 4.74
C GLY A 132 -10.91 27.15 4.34
N GLY A 133 -9.95 27.74 3.61
CA GLY A 133 -8.87 27.01 2.94
C GLY A 133 -8.25 25.90 3.77
N SER A 134 -8.47 24.64 3.36
CA SER A 134 -7.79 23.45 3.87
C SER A 134 -6.32 23.48 3.42
N ALA A 135 -5.54 24.40 3.99
CA ALA A 135 -4.09 24.44 3.82
C ALA A 135 -3.51 23.23 4.55
N THR A 136 -2.67 22.45 3.85
CA THR A 136 -1.86 21.44 4.51
C THR A 136 -0.93 22.16 5.49
N PRO A 137 -0.51 21.54 6.61
CA PRO A 137 0.44 22.17 7.54
C PRO A 137 1.87 22.23 6.96
N PHE A 138 2.05 21.92 5.67
CA PHE A 138 3.33 21.80 5.02
C PHE A 138 3.52 22.96 4.05
N GLN A 139 4.71 23.55 4.02
CA GLN A 139 5.09 24.45 2.94
C GLN A 139 5.32 23.62 1.68
N LEU A 140 4.43 23.78 0.69
CA LEU A 140 4.46 23.02 -0.56
C LEU A 140 5.15 23.81 -1.70
N PRO A 141 5.74 23.12 -2.69
CA PRO A 141 5.91 21.67 -2.78
C PRO A 141 7.03 21.15 -1.87
N LEU A 142 6.88 19.91 -1.39
CA LEU A 142 8.00 19.20 -0.76
C LEU A 142 8.97 18.76 -1.87
N LYS A 143 10.28 18.90 -1.67
CA LYS A 143 11.27 18.54 -2.69
C LYS A 143 11.46 17.02 -2.77
N LYS A 144 12.36 16.45 -1.96
CA LYS A 144 12.64 15.01 -1.92
C LYS A 144 11.92 14.36 -0.75
N CYS A 145 11.12 13.34 -1.05
CA CYS A 145 10.40 12.56 -0.05
C CYS A 145 10.83 11.10 -0.05
N SER A 146 11.06 10.57 1.16
CA SER A 146 11.23 9.14 1.40
C SER A 146 9.95 8.60 2.02
N VAL A 147 9.35 7.58 1.41
CA VAL A 147 8.25 6.82 2.01
C VAL A 147 8.77 5.46 2.43
N VAL A 148 8.75 5.19 3.73
CA VAL A 148 9.33 3.98 4.32
C VAL A 148 8.19 3.06 4.76
N GLY A 149 8.01 1.99 4.00
CA GLY A 149 7.23 0.82 4.39
C GLY A 149 8.00 -0.04 5.40
N ASN A 150 7.35 -1.07 5.92
CA ASN A 150 7.91 -1.86 7.02
C ASN A 150 8.50 -3.20 6.55
N GLY A 151 8.56 -3.48 5.24
CA GLY A 151 8.93 -4.78 4.70
C GLY A 151 10.30 -5.27 5.18
N GLY A 152 10.41 -6.58 5.43
CA GLY A 152 11.65 -7.21 5.91
C GLY A 152 12.84 -7.10 4.97
N ILE A 153 12.62 -6.75 3.70
CA ILE A 153 13.67 -6.46 2.71
C ILE A 153 14.63 -5.34 3.16
N LEU A 154 14.23 -4.50 4.13
CA LEU A 154 15.09 -3.46 4.67
C LEU A 154 16.19 -3.99 5.59
N LYS A 155 16.07 -5.19 6.15
CA LYS A 155 17.09 -5.75 7.05
C LYS A 155 18.44 -5.85 6.33
N LYS A 156 19.48 -5.27 6.93
CA LYS A 156 20.86 -5.20 6.41
C LYS A 156 20.98 -4.48 5.05
N SER A 157 20.05 -3.59 4.74
CA SER A 157 20.08 -2.81 3.51
C SER A 157 21.06 -1.63 3.57
N GLY A 158 21.43 -1.15 4.77
CA GLY A 158 22.27 0.05 4.91
C GLY A 158 21.61 1.34 4.40
N CYS A 159 20.29 1.34 4.16
CA CYS A 159 19.60 2.46 3.53
C CYS A 159 19.30 3.64 4.46
N GLY A 160 19.64 3.55 5.75
CA GLY A 160 19.24 4.54 6.74
C GLY A 160 19.74 5.95 6.44
N LYS A 161 21.00 6.09 6.02
CA LYS A 161 21.58 7.38 5.63
C LYS A 161 20.86 7.98 4.43
N GLN A 162 20.65 7.19 3.38
CA GLN A 162 19.96 7.64 2.16
C GLN A 162 18.49 8.02 2.43
N ILE A 163 17.81 7.31 3.34
CA ILE A 163 16.45 7.65 3.75
C ILE A 163 16.43 9.04 4.42
N ASP A 164 17.37 9.30 5.33
CA ASP A 164 17.43 10.52 6.13
C ASP A 164 17.92 11.76 5.33
N GLU A 165 18.53 11.55 4.15
CA GLU A 165 18.90 12.61 3.20
C GLU A 165 17.67 13.32 2.58
N ALA A 166 16.49 12.70 2.59
CA ALA A 166 15.27 13.32 2.06
C ALA A 166 14.79 14.50 2.91
N ASP A 167 14.18 15.49 2.27
CA ASP A 167 13.60 16.67 2.95
C ASP A 167 12.42 16.29 3.86
N PHE A 168 11.68 15.24 3.47
CA PHE A 168 10.51 14.77 4.21
C PHE A 168 10.42 13.23 4.23
N VAL A 169 10.37 12.64 5.42
CA VAL A 169 10.30 11.19 5.61
C VAL A 169 8.93 10.80 6.18
N MET A 170 8.24 9.91 5.47
CA MET A 170 6.93 9.35 5.81
C MET A 170 7.07 7.88 6.23
N ARG A 171 6.60 7.51 7.42
CA ARG A 171 6.73 6.15 7.99
C ARG A 171 5.37 5.51 8.27
N CYS A 172 5.30 4.19 8.15
CA CYS A 172 4.07 3.43 8.36
C CYS A 172 3.95 2.88 9.78
N ASN A 173 2.84 3.18 10.46
CA ASN A 173 2.32 2.40 11.59
C ASN A 173 3.23 2.36 12.82
N LEU A 174 3.81 3.50 13.21
CA LEU A 174 4.69 3.65 14.39
C LEU A 174 5.78 2.56 14.47
N PRO A 175 6.63 2.42 13.43
CA PRO A 175 7.59 1.33 13.40
C PRO A 175 8.80 1.67 14.30
N PRO A 176 9.44 0.69 14.93
CA PRO A 176 10.58 0.94 15.82
C PRO A 176 11.75 1.57 15.06
N LEU A 177 12.41 2.53 15.70
CA LEU A 177 13.59 3.25 15.20
C LEU A 177 14.76 3.17 16.20
N SER A 178 14.82 2.09 16.99
CA SER A 178 15.96 1.78 17.87
C SER A 178 17.27 1.71 17.07
N SER A 179 18.40 1.85 17.76
CA SER A 179 19.74 1.80 17.16
C SER A 179 20.02 0.51 16.40
N GLU A 180 19.34 -0.59 16.73
CA GLU A 180 19.40 -1.86 16.01
C GLU A 180 18.88 -1.77 14.57
N TYR A 181 17.96 -0.85 14.27
CA TYR A 181 17.35 -0.69 12.95
C TYR A 181 17.82 0.56 12.22
N SER A 182 18.35 1.56 12.93
CA SER A 182 18.63 2.89 12.37
C SER A 182 19.60 2.86 11.19
N LYS A 183 20.54 1.90 11.14
CA LYS A 183 21.45 1.73 9.99
C LYS A 183 20.69 1.41 8.69
N ASP A 184 19.60 0.66 8.80
CA ASP A 184 18.83 0.19 7.66
C ASP A 184 17.68 1.13 7.28
N VAL A 185 17.02 1.73 8.29
CA VAL A 185 15.77 2.46 8.09
C VAL A 185 15.85 3.94 8.43
N GLY A 186 16.97 4.40 8.97
CA GLY A 186 17.18 5.80 9.39
C GLY A 186 16.35 6.16 10.63
N SER A 187 16.42 7.41 11.02
CA SER A 187 15.74 7.94 12.22
C SER A 187 14.87 9.16 11.92
N LYS A 188 15.13 9.88 10.81
CA LYS A 188 14.38 11.07 10.43
C LYS A 188 12.93 10.71 10.16
N THR A 189 12.02 11.50 10.73
CA THR A 189 10.58 11.29 10.61
C THR A 189 9.89 12.64 10.66
N GLN A 190 9.09 12.95 9.63
CA GLN A 190 8.26 14.14 9.58
C GLN A 190 6.78 13.77 9.66
N LEU A 191 6.42 12.60 9.12
CA LEU A 191 5.07 12.05 9.21
C LEU A 191 5.16 10.55 9.54
N VAL A 192 4.41 10.11 10.54
CA VAL A 192 4.22 8.68 10.82
C VAL A 192 2.74 8.38 10.98
N THR A 193 2.27 7.26 10.46
CA THR A 193 0.87 6.86 10.66
C THR A 193 0.73 5.99 11.90
N ALA A 194 -0.47 5.97 12.48
CA ALA A 194 -0.83 4.95 13.47
C ALA A 194 -2.23 4.40 13.17
N ASN A 195 -2.30 3.10 12.87
CA ASN A 195 -3.59 2.42 12.71
C ASN A 195 -4.28 2.32 14.09
N PRO A 196 -5.59 2.59 14.20
CA PRO A 196 -6.38 2.40 15.42
C PRO A 196 -6.17 1.04 16.09
N SER A 197 -5.92 -0.03 15.32
CA SER A 197 -5.63 -1.36 15.88
C SER A 197 -4.36 -1.40 16.73
N ILE A 198 -3.35 -0.57 16.43
CA ILE A 198 -2.12 -0.43 17.24
C ILE A 198 -2.47 0.17 18.59
N ILE A 199 -3.28 1.23 18.58
CA ILE A 199 -3.73 1.90 19.80
C ILE A 199 -4.53 0.94 20.68
N GLN A 200 -5.42 0.16 20.08
CA GLN A 200 -6.22 -0.84 20.77
C GLN A 200 -5.39 -1.99 21.33
N LYS A 201 -4.59 -2.66 20.49
CA LYS A 201 -3.89 -3.91 20.84
C LYS A 201 -2.63 -3.65 21.67
N ARG A 202 -1.79 -2.68 21.29
CA ARG A 202 -0.50 -2.43 21.94
C ARG A 202 -0.61 -1.52 23.16
N PHE A 203 -1.53 -0.56 23.14
CA PHE A 203 -1.66 0.46 24.19
C PHE A 203 -3.01 0.41 24.92
N GLN A 204 -3.71 -0.73 24.84
CA GLN A 204 -4.98 -0.97 25.55
C GLN A 204 -5.99 0.17 25.35
N ASN A 205 -6.02 0.70 24.14
CA ASN A 205 -6.91 1.77 23.70
C ASN A 205 -6.78 3.09 24.49
N LEU A 206 -5.63 3.27 25.18
CA LEU A 206 -5.30 4.39 26.05
C LEU A 206 -6.25 4.56 27.26
N LEU A 207 -6.91 3.47 27.68
CA LEU A 207 -7.87 3.50 28.79
C LEU A 207 -7.21 3.40 30.17
N TRP A 208 -6.13 2.62 30.28
CA TRP A 208 -5.46 2.38 31.56
C TRP A 208 -4.21 3.26 31.75
N SER A 209 -3.31 3.26 30.78
CA SER A 209 -2.09 4.08 30.82
C SER A 209 -1.86 4.76 29.48
N ARG A 210 -1.77 6.08 29.54
CA ARG A 210 -1.45 6.94 28.39
C ARG A 210 0.04 7.19 28.24
N LYS A 211 0.78 7.11 29.35
CA LYS A 211 2.22 7.40 29.43
C LYS A 211 3.04 6.49 28.52
N ALA A 212 2.75 5.19 28.49
CA ALA A 212 3.48 4.24 27.63
C ALA A 212 3.39 4.59 26.14
N PHE A 213 2.24 5.08 25.68
CA PHE A 213 2.08 5.55 24.31
C PHE A 213 2.87 6.83 24.07
N VAL A 214 2.74 7.82 24.94
CA VAL A 214 3.48 9.10 24.84
C VAL A 214 5.00 8.86 24.81
N ASP A 215 5.51 8.00 25.68
CA ASP A 215 6.93 7.64 25.72
C ASP A 215 7.36 6.93 24.42
N SER A 216 6.52 6.06 23.86
CA SER A 216 6.82 5.34 22.61
C SER A 216 6.93 6.23 21.38
N VAL A 217 6.24 7.39 21.36
CA VAL A 217 6.25 8.29 20.19
C VAL A 217 7.35 9.36 20.25
N LYS A 218 8.06 9.49 21.39
CA LYS A 218 9.18 10.44 21.54
C LYS A 218 10.28 10.26 20.52
N VAL A 219 10.49 9.01 20.06
CA VAL A 219 11.50 8.67 19.05
C VAL A 219 11.28 9.40 17.72
N TYR A 220 10.04 9.81 17.42
CA TYR A 220 9.72 10.53 16.18
C TYR A 220 9.91 12.04 16.29
N ASN A 221 10.45 12.57 17.41
CA ASN A 221 10.75 13.99 17.61
C ASN A 221 9.57 14.93 17.24
N HIS A 222 9.81 16.13 16.73
CA HIS A 222 8.78 17.05 16.23
C HIS A 222 8.24 16.57 14.88
N SER A 223 7.32 15.60 14.93
CA SER A 223 6.68 15.01 13.75
C SER A 223 5.17 15.04 13.85
N TYR A 224 4.53 14.76 12.73
CA TYR A 224 3.09 14.58 12.65
C TYR A 224 2.71 13.10 12.78
N ILE A 225 1.68 12.81 13.57
CA ILE A 225 1.05 11.49 13.66
C ILE A 225 -0.26 11.50 12.88
N TYR A 226 -0.30 10.80 11.76
CA TYR A 226 -1.52 10.61 10.99
C TYR A 226 -2.39 9.51 11.61
N MET A 227 -3.63 9.89 11.96
CA MET A 227 -4.66 8.99 12.46
C MET A 227 -5.79 8.83 11.44
N PRO A 228 -6.12 7.60 10.99
CA PRO A 228 -7.22 7.35 10.06
C PRO A 228 -8.59 7.33 10.76
N ALA A 229 -8.93 8.42 11.48
CA ALA A 229 -10.15 8.55 12.28
C ALA A 229 -11.44 8.30 11.50
N PHE A 230 -11.42 8.63 10.21
CA PHE A 230 -12.59 8.57 9.32
C PHE A 230 -12.46 7.50 8.23
N SER A 231 -11.47 6.61 8.32
CA SER A 231 -11.33 5.52 7.36
C SER A 231 -12.17 4.29 7.72
N MET A 232 -12.60 4.17 8.98
CA MET A 232 -13.41 3.06 9.48
C MET A 232 -14.22 3.48 10.72
N LYS A 233 -15.42 2.90 10.89
CA LYS A 233 -16.34 3.23 12.00
C LYS A 233 -15.69 3.12 13.38
N THR A 234 -14.88 2.09 13.59
CA THR A 234 -14.17 1.83 14.84
C THR A 234 -12.88 2.66 15.01
N GLY A 235 -12.51 3.45 14.01
CA GLY A 235 -11.27 4.23 14.01
C GLY A 235 -11.36 5.57 14.73
N THR A 236 -12.55 6.17 14.82
CA THR A 236 -12.72 7.54 15.34
C THR A 236 -12.34 7.65 16.82
N GLY A 237 -12.91 6.79 17.68
CA GLY A 237 -12.64 6.81 19.12
C GLY A 237 -11.15 6.73 19.48
N PRO A 238 -10.42 5.68 19.03
CA PRO A 238 -8.97 5.57 19.28
C PRO A 238 -8.18 6.76 18.72
N SER A 239 -8.57 7.29 17.57
CA SER A 239 -7.88 8.42 16.93
C SER A 239 -8.03 9.71 17.74
N LEU A 240 -9.22 10.00 18.25
CA LEU A 240 -9.45 11.16 19.12
C LEU A 240 -8.75 10.99 20.47
N ARG A 241 -8.68 9.77 21.01
CA ARG A 241 -7.91 9.53 22.24
C ARG A 241 -6.42 9.80 22.05
N VAL A 242 -5.85 9.43 20.91
CA VAL A 242 -4.45 9.79 20.58
C VAL A 242 -4.28 11.30 20.54
N TYR A 243 -5.19 12.03 19.88
CA TYR A 243 -5.18 13.50 19.83
C TYR A 243 -5.14 14.12 21.24
N TYR A 244 -6.14 13.83 22.08
CA TYR A 244 -6.21 14.41 23.43
C TYR A 244 -5.09 13.93 24.34
N THR A 245 -4.59 12.71 24.15
CA THR A 245 -3.45 12.20 24.93
C THR A 245 -2.18 12.99 24.66
N LEU A 246 -1.89 13.32 23.40
CA LEU A 246 -0.67 14.08 23.08
C LEU A 246 -0.79 15.54 23.48
N GLU A 247 -1.99 16.11 23.36
CA GLU A 247 -2.32 17.47 23.83
C GLU A 247 -2.15 17.58 25.36
N ASP A 248 -2.79 16.70 26.14
CA ASP A 248 -2.72 16.71 27.61
C ASP A 248 -1.29 16.57 28.17
N PHE A 249 -0.45 15.81 27.48
CA PHE A 249 0.94 15.57 27.90
C PHE A 249 1.92 16.62 27.36
N GLY A 250 1.45 17.61 26.59
CA GLY A 250 2.33 18.60 25.95
C GLY A 250 3.36 17.94 25.04
N ALA A 251 2.98 16.87 24.34
CA ALA A 251 3.88 16.12 23.50
C ALA A 251 4.33 16.95 22.29
N LYS A 252 5.53 16.66 21.77
CA LYS A 252 6.11 17.35 20.60
C LYS A 252 5.41 16.97 19.29
N GLN A 253 4.65 15.88 19.27
CA GLN A 253 4.00 15.36 18.08
C GLN A 253 2.60 15.95 17.92
N ALA A 254 2.27 16.37 16.69
CA ALA A 254 0.95 16.89 16.35
C ALA A 254 0.12 15.84 15.58
N VAL A 255 -1.17 15.72 15.88
CA VAL A 255 -2.04 14.74 15.23
C VAL A 255 -2.69 15.33 13.98
N LEU A 256 -2.72 14.54 12.91
CA LEU A 256 -3.35 14.88 11.65
C LEU A 256 -4.43 13.86 11.26
N PHE A 257 -5.50 14.34 10.63
CA PHE A 257 -6.58 13.48 10.12
C PHE A 257 -6.68 13.53 8.60
N ALA A 258 -7.04 12.41 7.97
CA ALA A 258 -7.31 12.42 6.53
C ALA A 258 -8.59 13.19 6.20
N ASN A 259 -8.51 13.92 5.09
CA ASN A 259 -9.67 14.39 4.34
C ASN A 259 -10.41 13.18 3.74
N PRO A 260 -11.69 12.99 4.07
CA PRO A 260 -12.49 11.88 3.55
C PRO A 260 -12.59 11.85 2.01
N ASN A 261 -12.59 13.01 1.35
CA ASN A 261 -12.62 13.07 -0.11
C ASN A 261 -11.35 12.49 -0.71
N PHE A 262 -10.19 12.83 -0.14
CA PHE A 262 -8.91 12.27 -0.58
C PHE A 262 -8.91 10.74 -0.48
N LEU A 263 -9.37 10.17 0.64
CA LEU A 263 -9.48 8.72 0.83
C LEU A 263 -10.37 8.05 -0.21
N ARG A 264 -11.52 8.67 -0.52
CA ARG A 264 -12.45 8.15 -1.53
C ARG A 264 -11.82 8.18 -2.92
N ASP A 265 -11.19 9.28 -3.28
CA ASP A 265 -10.69 9.52 -4.63
C ASP A 265 -9.50 8.61 -4.94
N ILE A 266 -8.56 8.44 -3.99
CA ILE A 266 -7.46 7.47 -4.16
C ILE A 266 -7.96 6.03 -4.22
N SER A 267 -8.98 5.68 -3.43
CA SER A 267 -9.56 4.33 -3.44
C SER A 267 -10.18 4.01 -4.81
N LYS A 268 -10.94 4.96 -5.38
CA LYS A 268 -11.48 4.84 -6.73
C LYS A 268 -10.38 4.75 -7.79
N PHE A 269 -9.35 5.60 -7.68
CA PHE A 269 -8.22 5.61 -8.61
C PHE A 269 -7.53 4.25 -8.66
N TRP A 270 -7.12 3.71 -7.51
CA TRP A 270 -6.39 2.45 -7.44
C TRP A 270 -7.23 1.23 -7.82
N LYS A 271 -8.51 1.21 -7.46
CA LYS A 271 -9.46 0.20 -7.97
C LYS A 271 -9.55 0.23 -9.50
N SER A 272 -9.55 1.42 -10.10
CA SER A 272 -9.54 1.56 -11.57
C SER A 272 -8.24 1.10 -12.24
N LYS A 273 -7.17 0.88 -11.46
CA LYS A 273 -5.88 0.34 -11.89
C LYS A 273 -5.73 -1.17 -11.63
N GLY A 274 -6.80 -1.85 -11.19
CA GLY A 274 -6.79 -3.29 -10.98
C GLY A 274 -6.34 -3.72 -9.59
N ILE A 275 -6.44 -2.84 -8.58
CA ILE A 275 -6.29 -3.24 -7.18
C ILE A 275 -7.67 -3.67 -6.63
N HIS A 276 -7.82 -4.96 -6.36
CA HIS A 276 -9.02 -5.64 -5.87
C HIS A 276 -8.99 -5.84 -4.35
N ALA A 277 -8.61 -4.79 -3.62
CA ALA A 277 -8.60 -4.80 -2.16
C ALA A 277 -9.91 -4.22 -1.59
N LYS A 278 -10.33 -4.70 -0.40
CA LYS A 278 -11.38 -4.02 0.38
C LYS A 278 -10.91 -2.61 0.77
N ARG A 279 -9.63 -2.48 1.13
CA ARG A 279 -9.00 -1.23 1.54
C ARG A 279 -7.54 -1.19 1.07
N LEU A 280 -7.06 -0.01 0.70
CA LEU A 280 -5.64 0.20 0.40
C LEU A 280 -4.79 0.05 1.67
N SER A 281 -3.56 -0.44 1.54
CA SER A 281 -2.60 -0.43 2.65
C SER A 281 -2.25 0.99 3.08
N THR A 282 -1.76 1.11 4.33
CA THR A 282 -1.15 2.35 4.83
C THR A 282 -0.02 2.83 3.90
N GLY A 283 0.80 1.89 3.40
CA GLY A 283 1.91 2.20 2.52
C GLY A 283 1.42 2.84 1.22
N LEU A 284 0.46 2.22 0.53
CA LEU A 284 -0.08 2.77 -0.71
C LEU A 284 -0.78 4.12 -0.51
N PHE A 285 -1.44 4.31 0.64
CA PHE A 285 -1.97 5.62 1.04
C PHE A 285 -0.86 6.68 1.13
N LEU A 286 0.22 6.41 1.86
CA LEU A 286 1.33 7.37 2.02
C LEU A 286 2.04 7.65 0.70
N VAL A 287 2.26 6.64 -0.14
CA VAL A 287 2.81 6.86 -1.49
C VAL A 287 1.90 7.77 -2.32
N SER A 288 0.59 7.57 -2.24
CA SER A 288 -0.39 8.41 -2.94
C SER A 288 -0.39 9.87 -2.45
N ALA A 289 -0.20 10.07 -1.14
CA ALA A 289 -0.04 11.39 -0.54
C ALA A 289 1.28 12.04 -0.98
N ALA A 290 2.40 11.32 -0.88
CA ALA A 290 3.72 11.77 -1.30
C ALA A 290 3.75 12.19 -2.78
N LEU A 291 3.16 11.41 -3.69
CA LEU A 291 3.07 11.76 -5.11
C LEU A 291 2.27 13.05 -5.40
N GLY A 292 1.40 13.46 -4.47
CA GLY A 292 0.66 14.72 -4.54
C GLY A 292 1.32 15.88 -3.80
N LEU A 293 2.28 15.60 -2.91
CA LEU A 293 2.94 16.56 -2.04
C LEU A 293 4.36 16.91 -2.50
N CYS A 294 5.03 15.94 -3.12
CA CYS A 294 6.47 15.92 -3.32
C CYS A 294 6.83 16.00 -4.80
N GLU A 295 7.96 16.63 -5.11
CA GLU A 295 8.54 16.63 -6.46
C GLU A 295 9.16 15.26 -6.78
N GLU A 296 9.93 14.72 -5.84
CA GLU A 296 10.62 13.44 -5.96
C GLU A 296 10.19 12.50 -4.84
N VAL A 297 9.88 11.26 -5.21
CA VAL A 297 9.45 10.23 -4.26
C VAL A 297 10.33 9.00 -4.45
N THR A 298 11.02 8.62 -3.37
CA THR A 298 11.68 7.33 -3.25
C THR A 298 10.97 6.51 -2.19
N ILE A 299 10.68 5.24 -2.50
CA ILE A 299 9.99 4.33 -1.60
C ILE A 299 10.92 3.19 -1.20
N TYR A 300 10.85 2.81 0.07
CA TYR A 300 11.72 1.83 0.73
C TYR A 300 10.85 0.80 1.48
N GLY A 301 11.24 -0.48 1.50
CA GLY A 301 10.52 -1.50 2.27
C GLY A 301 9.13 -1.86 1.73
N PHE A 302 8.86 -1.57 0.46
CA PHE A 302 7.65 -1.98 -0.24
C PHE A 302 7.87 -3.34 -0.89
N TRP A 303 7.87 -4.39 -0.08
CA TRP A 303 8.10 -5.77 -0.52
C TRP A 303 7.18 -6.70 0.27
N PRO A 304 6.04 -7.12 -0.30
CA PRO A 304 5.03 -7.93 0.39
C PRO A 304 5.28 -9.44 0.29
N PHE A 305 6.49 -9.84 -0.09
CA PHE A 305 6.85 -11.22 -0.40
C PHE A 305 7.72 -11.82 0.72
N SER A 306 7.71 -13.15 0.80
CA SER A 306 8.37 -13.94 1.85
C SER A 306 9.82 -14.30 1.52
N VAL A 307 10.24 -14.13 0.27
CA VAL A 307 11.64 -14.28 -0.16
C VAL A 307 12.22 -12.97 -0.65
N ASP A 308 13.51 -12.76 -0.45
CA ASP A 308 14.26 -11.63 -1.02
C ASP A 308 14.61 -11.85 -2.50
N LEU A 309 15.36 -10.91 -3.08
CA LEU A 309 15.81 -10.97 -4.48
C LEU A 309 16.74 -12.17 -4.76
N HIS A 310 17.33 -12.78 -3.74
CA HIS A 310 18.19 -13.95 -3.85
C HIS A 310 17.47 -15.26 -3.52
N GLY A 311 16.14 -15.21 -3.31
CA GLY A 311 15.32 -16.37 -2.97
C GLY A 311 15.46 -16.82 -1.52
N LYS A 312 16.07 -16.02 -0.65
CA LYS A 312 16.19 -16.34 0.78
C LYS A 312 14.96 -15.85 1.53
N PHE A 313 14.46 -16.67 2.45
CA PHE A 313 13.34 -16.30 3.31
C PHE A 313 13.65 -15.08 4.17
N ILE A 314 12.71 -14.14 4.18
CA ILE A 314 12.72 -12.93 4.98
C ILE A 314 11.43 -12.80 5.78
N SER A 315 11.51 -12.07 6.89
CA SER A 315 10.34 -11.78 7.70
C SER A 315 9.43 -10.76 7.02
N HIS A 316 8.15 -10.73 7.41
CA HIS A 316 7.21 -9.75 6.88
C HIS A 316 7.63 -8.31 7.19
N HIS A 317 8.04 -8.04 8.43
CA HIS A 317 8.57 -6.74 8.81
C HIS A 317 10.08 -6.77 9.05
N TYR A 318 10.72 -5.59 9.03
CA TYR A 318 12.14 -5.49 9.38
C TYR A 318 12.39 -5.66 10.90
N TYR A 319 11.36 -5.62 11.73
CA TYR A 319 11.45 -5.71 13.19
C TYR A 319 10.74 -6.94 13.79
N ASP A 320 9.81 -7.56 13.06
CA ASP A 320 9.10 -8.77 13.49
C ASP A 320 8.62 -9.61 12.29
N ASN A 321 7.84 -10.66 12.54
CA ASN A 321 7.21 -11.47 11.50
C ASN A 321 5.67 -11.53 11.65
N VAL A 322 5.05 -10.46 12.17
CA VAL A 322 3.60 -10.41 12.37
C VAL A 322 2.91 -10.11 11.04
N LEU A 323 2.10 -11.05 10.56
CA LEU A 323 1.34 -10.90 9.31
C LEU A 323 0.12 -9.99 9.50
N PRO A 324 -0.30 -9.26 8.45
CA PRO A 324 -1.52 -8.46 8.52
C PRO A 324 -2.77 -9.35 8.51
N ASP A 325 -3.87 -8.80 9.02
CA ASP A 325 -5.18 -9.47 8.96
C ASP A 325 -5.53 -9.78 7.49
N SER A 326 -5.88 -11.04 7.21
CA SER A 326 -6.15 -11.52 5.86
C SER A 326 -7.41 -10.88 5.26
N GLY A 327 -7.43 -10.71 3.93
CA GLY A 327 -8.62 -10.29 3.19
C GLY A 327 -8.97 -8.78 3.25
N PHE A 328 -8.09 -7.93 3.80
CA PHE A 328 -8.26 -6.47 3.78
C PHE A 328 -7.52 -5.80 2.62
N HIS A 329 -6.26 -6.19 2.43
CA HIS A 329 -5.30 -5.58 1.51
C HIS A 329 -4.91 -6.57 0.41
N ALA A 330 -4.64 -6.07 -0.79
CA ALA A 330 -4.11 -6.86 -1.90
C ALA A 330 -2.65 -6.44 -2.16
N MET A 331 -1.77 -6.60 -1.16
CA MET A 331 -0.42 -6.03 -1.21
C MET A 331 0.42 -6.45 -2.43
N PRO A 332 0.33 -7.68 -2.96
CA PRO A 332 1.03 -8.00 -4.20
C PRO A 332 0.52 -7.21 -5.42
N GLU A 333 -0.79 -6.97 -5.52
CA GLU A 333 -1.33 -6.08 -6.57
C GLU A 333 -0.86 -4.64 -6.39
N GLU A 334 -0.85 -4.15 -5.14
CA GLU A 334 -0.30 -2.83 -4.82
C GLU A 334 1.18 -2.72 -5.22
N PHE A 335 1.97 -3.75 -4.92
CA PHE A 335 3.38 -3.83 -5.32
C PHE A 335 3.53 -3.75 -6.84
N LEU A 336 2.75 -4.51 -7.61
CA LEU A 336 2.82 -4.48 -9.07
C LEU A 336 2.52 -3.09 -9.63
N GLN A 337 1.56 -2.37 -9.05
CA GLN A 337 1.27 -0.99 -9.44
C GLN A 337 2.42 -0.03 -9.09
N LEU A 338 3.01 -0.17 -7.90
CA LEU A 338 4.18 0.63 -7.50
C LEU A 338 5.40 0.32 -8.37
N TRP A 339 5.60 -0.94 -8.74
CA TRP A 339 6.65 -1.39 -9.63
C TRP A 339 6.45 -0.85 -11.05
N PHE A 340 5.21 -0.79 -11.54
CA PHE A 340 4.89 -0.13 -12.80
C PHE A 340 5.25 1.36 -12.77
N LEU A 341 4.96 2.07 -11.67
CA LEU A 341 5.36 3.47 -11.49
C LEU A 341 6.88 3.64 -11.44
N HIS A 342 7.59 2.69 -10.82
CA HIS A 342 9.04 2.63 -10.83
C HIS A 342 9.59 2.55 -12.25
N LYS A 343 9.16 1.55 -13.01
CA LYS A 343 9.59 1.34 -14.41
C LYS A 343 9.25 2.52 -15.31
N SER A 344 8.17 3.24 -15.01
CA SER A 344 7.74 4.42 -15.77
C SER A 344 8.50 5.70 -15.37
N GLY A 345 9.39 5.66 -14.38
CA GLY A 345 10.14 6.82 -13.90
C GLY A 345 9.32 7.82 -13.09
N VAL A 346 8.16 7.41 -12.54
CA VAL A 346 7.27 8.27 -11.75
C VAL A 346 7.72 8.38 -10.30
N LEU A 347 8.19 7.27 -9.72
CA LEU A 347 8.80 7.19 -8.40
C LEU A 347 10.00 6.24 -8.45
N ARG A 348 10.93 6.36 -7.51
CA ARG A 348 12.01 5.38 -7.34
C ARG A 348 11.59 4.37 -6.27
N MET A 349 11.83 3.08 -6.52
CA MET A 349 11.64 2.01 -5.54
C MET A 349 13.03 1.45 -5.25
N GLN A 350 13.49 1.55 -4.01
CA GLN A 350 14.78 1.03 -3.59
C GLN A 350 14.56 -0.36 -3.00
N LEU A 351 15.05 -1.39 -3.72
CA LEU A 351 14.96 -2.79 -3.30
C LEU A 351 16.34 -3.41 -3.00
N GLU A 352 17.40 -2.85 -3.57
CA GLU A 352 18.77 -3.29 -3.35
C GLU A 352 19.37 -2.63 -2.11
N PRO A 353 20.44 -3.20 -1.52
CA PRO A 353 21.25 -2.51 -0.52
C PRO A 353 21.71 -1.13 -1.02
N CYS A 354 21.72 -0.15 -0.11
CA CYS A 354 22.17 1.20 -0.39
C CYS A 354 23.67 1.39 -0.09
N GLU A 355 24.24 0.52 0.75
CA GLU A 355 25.67 0.41 0.99
C GLU A 355 26.18 -0.90 0.36
N ASP A 356 27.36 -0.84 -0.26
CA ASP A 356 28.01 -2.03 -0.78
C ASP A 356 28.49 -2.91 0.39
N PRO A 357 28.09 -4.20 0.46
CA PRO A 357 28.56 -5.12 1.50
C PRO A 357 30.08 -5.21 1.61
N LEU A 358 30.81 -4.88 0.53
CA LEU A 358 32.27 -4.96 0.45
C LEU A 358 32.98 -3.69 0.92
N ILE A 359 32.25 -2.60 1.17
CA ILE A 359 32.77 -1.36 1.77
C ILE A 359 32.30 -1.30 3.22
N GLN A 360 32.74 -2.26 4.05
CA GLN A 360 32.77 -2.00 5.49
C GLN A 360 34.03 -1.19 5.79
N PRO A 361 33.94 -0.05 6.51
CA PRO A 361 35.13 0.52 7.11
C PRO A 361 35.66 -0.54 8.08
N SER A 362 36.91 -0.95 7.91
CA SER A 362 37.64 -1.67 8.94
C SER A 362 37.60 -0.80 10.20
N ALA A 363 36.82 -1.23 11.20
CA ALA A 363 36.81 -0.64 12.52
C ALA A 363 38.01 -1.17 13.32
#